data_AF-A0A946VH51-F1
#
_entry.id   AF-A0A946VH51-F1
#
_cell.length_a   1.000
_cell.length_b   1.000
_cell.length_c   1.000
_cell.angle_alpha   90.00
_cell.angle_beta   90.00
_cell.angle_gamma   90.00
#
_symmetry.space_group_name_H-M   'P 1'
#
loop_
_entity.id
_entity.type
_entity.pdbx_description
1 polymer ?
#
loop_
_entity_poly.entity_id
_entity_poly.type
_entity_poly.pdbx_seq_one_letter_code
_entity_poly.pdbx_strand_id
1 'polypeptide(L)' 'DIAASEWPNVITVRLGLLMATGEEVTSQIDTNSYNVAGTIISAPTTPADRRLRYVVNTTINLRNRVQ' A
#
# COMPACT_ATOMS: atom_id res chain seq x y z
N ASP A 1 -2.35 16.98 2.33
CA ASP A 1 -2.30 16.53 3.74
C ASP A 1 -3.48 17.06 4.52
N ILE A 2 -3.94 16.29 5.52
CA ILE A 2 -5.03 16.63 6.45
C ILE A 2 -4.38 17.08 7.76
N ALA A 3 -4.81 18.21 8.32
CA ALA A 3 -4.26 18.72 9.57
C ALA A 3 -4.69 17.88 10.77
N ALA A 4 -3.90 17.87 11.85
CA ALA A 4 -4.22 17.14 13.09
C ALA A 4 -5.61 17.49 13.64
N SER A 5 -6.01 18.77 13.53
CA SER A 5 -7.31 19.29 13.96
C SER A 5 -8.50 18.80 13.14
N GLU A 6 -8.28 18.26 11.94
CA GLU A 6 -9.32 17.82 11.02
C GLU A 6 -9.61 16.31 11.15
N TRP A 7 -8.75 15.56 11.84
CA TRP A 7 -8.93 14.12 12.10
C TRP A 7 -10.28 13.74 12.73
N PRO A 8 -10.87 14.53 13.65
CA PRO A 8 -12.21 14.25 14.16
C PRO A 8 -13.31 14.26 13.08
N ASN A 9 -13.07 14.85 11.91
CA ASN A 9 -14.03 14.88 10.80
C ASN A 9 -13.79 13.79 9.75
N VAL A 10 -12.79 12.91 9.96
CA VAL A 10 -12.47 11.83 9.01
C VAL A 10 -13.50 10.70 9.14
N ILE A 11 -14.26 10.45 8.07
CA ILE A 11 -15.30 9.42 7.99
C ILE A 11 -14.86 8.15 7.28
N THR A 12 -13.76 8.20 6.51
CA THR A 12 -13.27 7.09 5.71
C THR A 12 -11.76 7.19 5.56
N VAL A 13 -11.08 6.05 5.61
CA VAL A 13 -9.65 5.93 5.30
C VAL A 13 -9.43 4.94 4.16
N ARG A 14 -8.49 5.26 3.27
CA ARG A 14 -8.00 4.32 2.26
C ARG A 14 -6.67 3.75 2.73
N LEU A 15 -6.60 2.43 2.85
CA LEU A 15 -5.39 1.70 3.17
C LEU A 15 -4.89 0.96 1.93
N GLY A 16 -3.59 0.99 1.70
CA GLY A 16 -2.92 0.22 0.67
C GLY A 16 -1.81 -0.61 1.30
N LEU A 17 -1.73 -1.88 0.92
CA LEU A 17 -0.69 -2.80 1.36
C LEU A 17 -0.04 -3.44 0.13
N LEU A 18 1.28 -3.32 0.04
CA LEU A 18 2.10 -4.08 -0.90
C LEU A 18 2.78 -5.22 -0.14
N MET A 19 2.50 -6.45 -0.56
CA MET A 19 3.12 -7.65 0.01
C MET A 19 4.06 -8.26 -1.03
N ALA A 20 5.13 -8.89 -0.56
CA ALA A 20 6.05 -9.67 -1.37
C ALA A 20 6.18 -11.08 -0.78
N THR A 21 6.43 -12.07 -1.63
CA THR A 21 6.80 -13.41 -1.17
C THR A 21 8.11 -13.36 -0.39
N GLY A 22 8.26 -14.25 0.62
CA GLY A 22 9.50 -14.34 1.39
C GLY A 22 10.69 -14.79 0.52
N GLU A 23 10.43 -15.71 -0.41
CA GLU A 23 11.41 -16.25 -1.35
C GLU A 23 11.24 -15.66 -2.76
N GLU A 24 12.30 -15.76 -3.55
CA GLU A 24 12.29 -15.48 -4.99
C GLU A 24 11.63 -16.64 -5.73
N VAL A 25 10.39 -16.44 -6.19
CA VAL A 25 9.57 -17.50 -6.80
C VAL A 25 9.41 -17.35 -8.31
N THR A 26 9.81 -16.20 -8.89
CA THR A 26 9.72 -15.95 -10.33
C THR A 26 11.06 -16.17 -11.02
N SER A 27 11.02 -16.46 -12.33
CA SER A 27 12.22 -16.55 -13.18
C SER A 27 12.68 -15.19 -13.72
N GLN A 28 11.80 -14.19 -13.70
CA GLN A 28 12.05 -12.83 -14.17
C GLN A 28 12.22 -11.87 -13.00
N ILE A 29 13.16 -10.93 -13.14
CA ILE A 29 13.34 -9.79 -12.23
C ILE A 29 12.07 -8.94 -12.27
N ASP A 30 11.58 -8.58 -11.10
CA ASP A 30 10.44 -7.67 -10.99
C ASP A 30 10.88 -6.23 -11.30
N THR A 31 10.32 -5.67 -12.36
CA THR A 31 10.54 -4.28 -12.78
C THR A 31 9.25 -3.46 -12.73
N ASN A 32 8.20 -3.99 -12.09
CA ASN A 32 6.88 -3.35 -12.08
C ASN A 32 6.82 -2.17 -11.12
N SER A 33 5.81 -1.32 -11.33
CA SER A 33 5.40 -0.29 -10.39
C SER A 33 4.00 -0.56 -9.89
N TYR A 34 3.81 -0.45 -8.58
CA TYR A 34 2.60 -0.82 -7.86
C TYR A 34 1.91 0.42 -7.32
N ASN A 35 0.62 0.60 -7.64
CA ASN A 35 -0.19 1.67 -7.08
C ASN A 35 -0.83 1.23 -5.75
N VAL A 36 -0.29 1.76 -4.65
CA VAL A 36 -0.67 1.44 -3.28
C VAL A 36 -1.42 2.65 -2.70
N ALA A 37 -2.75 2.57 -2.70
CA ALA A 37 -3.64 3.65 -2.26
C ALA A 37 -3.37 5.04 -2.88
N GLY A 38 -2.87 5.10 -4.12
CA GLY A 38 -2.51 6.35 -4.81
C GLY A 38 -1.00 6.63 -4.80
N THR A 39 -0.22 5.92 -3.99
CA THR A 39 1.23 6.02 -3.94
C THR A 39 1.84 5.00 -4.90
N ILE A 40 2.68 5.46 -5.82
CA ILE A 40 3.42 4.56 -6.70
C ILE A 40 4.68 4.06 -5.98
N ILE A 41 4.79 2.75 -5.84
CA ILE A 41 5.96 2.06 -5.28
C ILE A 41 6.57 1.20 -6.38
N SER A 42 7.80 1.47 -6.76
CA SER A 42 8.54 0.66 -7.73
C SER A 42 9.20 -0.54 -7.07
N ALA A 43 9.29 -1.64 -7.79
CA ALA A 43 10.10 -2.79 -7.39
C ALA A 43 11.56 -2.35 -7.13
N PRO A 44 12.25 -2.99 -6.17
CA PRO A 44 13.63 -2.64 -5.85
C PRO A 44 14.52 -2.88 -7.06
N THR A 45 15.38 -1.91 -7.36
CA THR A 45 16.33 -2.00 -8.49
C THR A 45 17.73 -2.38 -8.02
N THR A 46 18.04 -2.28 -6.73
CA THR A 46 19.36 -2.65 -6.17
C THR A 46 19.24 -3.03 -4.68
N PRO A 47 19.30 -4.32 -4.30
CA PRO A 47 19.32 -5.47 -5.21
C PRO A 47 17.96 -5.64 -5.90
N ALA A 48 18.00 -5.93 -7.20
CA ALA A 48 16.80 -6.34 -7.92
C ALA A 48 16.41 -7.76 -7.50
N ASP A 49 15.12 -8.04 -7.38
CA ASP A 49 14.63 -9.34 -6.90
C ASP A 49 13.58 -9.97 -7.82
N ARG A 50 13.29 -11.25 -7.56
CA ARG A 50 12.30 -12.07 -8.27
C ARG A 50 11.15 -12.48 -7.36
N ARG A 51 10.74 -11.57 -6.47
CA ARG A 51 9.64 -11.81 -5.54
C ARG A 51 8.32 -11.47 -6.20
N LEU A 52 7.33 -12.34 -6.03
CA LEU A 52 5.99 -12.04 -6.48
C LEU A 52 5.36 -11.04 -5.52
N ARG A 53 4.81 -9.95 -6.05
CA ARG A 53 4.17 -8.90 -5.27
C ARG A 53 2.69 -8.80 -5.56
N TYR A 54 1.93 -8.49 -4.51
CA TYR A 54 0.49 -8.29 -4.60
C TYR A 54 0.07 -7.03 -3.85
N VAL A 55 -0.82 -6.26 -4.47
CA VAL A 55 -1.38 -5.03 -3.90
C VAL A 55 -2.79 -5.31 -3.39
N VAL A 56 -3.02 -4.97 -2.13
CA VAL A 56 -4.36 -4.90 -1.55
C VAL A 56 -4.67 -3.46 -1.24
N ASN A 57 -5.77 -2.95 -1.81
CA ASN A 57 -6.31 -1.64 -1.49
C ASN A 57 -7.68 -1.84 -0.84
N THR A 58 -7.89 -1.23 0.32
CA THR A 58 -9.17 -1.28 1.02
C THR A 58 -9.59 0.11 1.47
N THR A 59 -10.90 0.33 1.53
CA THR A 59 -11.49 1.57 2.02
C THR A 59 -12.34 1.23 3.23
N ILE A 60 -11.99 1.79 4.38
CA ILE A 60 -12.66 1.53 5.65
C ILE A 60 -13.43 2.78 6.05
N ASN A 61 -14.74 2.64 6.26
CA ASN A 61 -15.55 3.68 6.86
C ASN A 61 -15.31 3.71 8.36
N LEU A 62 -14.84 4.84 8.87
CA LEU A 62 -14.66 5.09 10.28
C LEU A 62 -15.97 5.62 10.85
N ARG A 63 -16.53 4.90 11.81
CA ARG A 63 -17.62 5.44 12.61
C ARG A 63 -17.00 6.22 13.76
N ASN A 64 -16.83 7.53 13.58
CA ASN A 64 -16.40 8.38 14.68
C ASN A 64 -17.52 8.48 15.72
N ARG A 65 -17.41 7.71 16.81
CA ARG A 65 -18.28 7.86 17.99
C ARG A 65 -17.49 8.67 19.00
N VAL A 66 -17.79 9.96 19.08
CA VAL A 66 -17.43 10.77 20.23
C VAL A 66 -18.30 10.24 21.38
N GLN A 67 -17.71 9.54 22.34
CA GLN A 67 -18.35 9.26 23.63
C GLN A 67 -18.26 10.48 24.52
#